data_AF-A0A7C1QAR3-F1
#
_entry.id   AF-A0A7C1QAR3-F1
#
_cell.length_a   1.000
_cell.length_b   1.000
_cell.length_c   1.000
_cell.angle_alpha   90.00
_cell.angle_beta   90.00
_cell.angle_gamma   90.00
#
_symmetry.space_group_name_H-M   'P 1'
#
loop_
_entity.id
_entity.type
_entity.pdbx_description
1 polymer ?
#
loop_
_entity_poly.entity_id
_entity_poly.type
_entity_poly.pdbx_seq_one_letter_code
_entity_poly.pdbx_strand_id
1 'polypeptide(L)'
;MIKMKKNSRRSVIRSMGSFGAAAVLGTCLSTRNAKAVSRKATAFALIGDRWHNSDFIRTALTKTLIEETDLTIDFTNEVEHLSADILEDYQMLIIYRDGMIFPGGYDIPFSIYDPEKTEITCDPPWPGFGGNPGMWMSPRKAGDPPFPRFDSSPQAWMTEAQGKAVKEFVRNGGGLYIYHNSTHISCTNKDYRDVIGAVYTGHPPLRPYKVHIVDREHPITSGVKVDI
;
A
#
# COMPACT_ATOMS: atom_id res chain seq x y z
N MET A 1 -9.04 -13.67 63.49
CA MET A 1 -7.69 -13.04 63.48
C MET A 1 -6.71 -14.05 62.88
N ILE A 2 -6.35 -13.96 61.58
CA ILE A 2 -5.26 -13.12 61.02
C ILE A 2 -3.93 -13.53 61.68
N LYS A 3 -2.89 -14.06 61.01
CA LYS A 3 -2.29 -13.68 59.71
C LYS A 3 -1.37 -14.81 59.22
N MET A 4 -1.44 -15.16 57.93
CA MET A 4 -0.36 -15.86 57.23
C MET A 4 0.80 -14.88 56.97
N LYS A 5 2.04 -15.32 57.18
CA LYS A 5 3.26 -14.60 56.76
C LYS A 5 3.96 -15.39 55.65
N LYS A 6 4.20 -14.71 54.54
CA LYS A 6 4.77 -15.22 53.28
C LYS A 6 6.22 -15.65 53.46
N ASN A 7 6.58 -16.83 52.97
CA ASN A 7 7.97 -17.23 52.78
C ASN A 7 8.42 -16.89 51.36
N SER A 8 9.43 -16.02 51.28
CA SER A 8 10.20 -15.70 50.07
C SER A 8 11.25 -16.79 49.84
N ARG A 9 11.28 -17.37 48.64
CA ARG A 9 12.32 -18.33 48.22
C ARG A 9 13.28 -17.63 47.26
N ARG A 10 14.35 -17.07 47.81
CA ARG A 10 15.61 -16.84 47.07
C ARG A 10 16.26 -18.21 46.86
N SER A 11 16.48 -18.61 45.61
CA SER A 11 17.40 -19.69 45.28
C SER A 11 18.70 -19.06 44.80
N VAL A 12 19.75 -19.22 45.61
CA VAL A 12 21.14 -18.88 45.28
C VAL A 12 21.81 -20.20 44.91
N ILE A 13 22.24 -20.33 43.66
CA ILE A 13 23.01 -21.47 43.17
C ILE A 13 24.45 -21.32 43.72
N ARG A 14 24.88 -22.30 44.52
CA ARG A 14 26.27 -22.48 44.95
C ARG A 14 27.00 -23.34 43.91
N SER A 15 28.25 -22.93 43.65
CA SER A 15 29.18 -23.54 42.71
C SER A 15 29.99 -24.69 43.32
N MET A 16 30.58 -25.48 42.42
CA MET A 16 31.77 -26.35 42.51
C MET A 16 31.61 -27.84 42.89
N GLY A 17 31.93 -28.69 41.90
CA GLY A 17 32.40 -30.06 42.03
C GLY A 17 33.08 -30.49 40.72
N SER A 18 34.36 -30.82 40.79
CA SER A 18 35.31 -30.87 39.67
C SER A 18 35.59 -32.30 39.15
N PHE A 19 35.96 -32.38 37.88
CA PHE A 19 36.74 -33.41 37.15
C PHE A 19 36.16 -34.81 36.87
N GLY A 20 35.88 -35.04 35.58
CA GLY A 20 35.89 -36.33 34.90
C GLY A 20 36.26 -36.12 33.42
N ALA A 21 37.26 -36.83 32.92
CA ALA A 21 37.95 -36.58 31.66
C ALA A 21 37.18 -36.99 30.38
N ALA A 22 37.50 -36.29 29.29
CA ALA A 22 37.49 -36.72 27.88
C ALA A 22 36.15 -37.10 27.20
N ALA A 23 35.60 -36.12 26.46
CA ALA A 23 35.18 -36.29 25.06
C ALA A 23 34.96 -34.89 24.46
N VAL A 24 35.90 -34.42 23.63
CA VAL A 24 35.71 -33.23 22.80
C VAL A 24 34.79 -33.62 21.64
N LEU A 25 33.49 -33.61 21.88
CA LEU A 25 32.50 -33.41 20.83
C LEU A 25 32.26 -31.91 20.78
N GLY A 26 32.87 -31.28 19.77
CA GLY A 26 32.68 -29.89 19.42
C GLY A 26 31.21 -29.63 19.12
N THR A 27 30.44 -29.41 20.18
CA THR A 27 29.16 -28.75 20.08
C THR A 27 29.52 -27.28 20.05
N CYS A 28 29.67 -26.74 18.84
CA CYS A 28 29.51 -25.31 18.66
C CYS A 28 28.11 -24.97 19.19
N LEU A 29 28.01 -24.63 20.48
CA LEU A 29 27.02 -23.66 20.91
C LEU A 29 27.42 -22.39 20.17
N SER A 30 26.91 -22.29 18.95
CA SER A 30 26.71 -21.01 18.30
C SER A 30 25.80 -20.28 19.27
N THR A 31 26.41 -19.46 20.13
CA THR A 31 25.75 -18.31 20.70
C THR A 31 25.34 -17.48 19.51
N ARG A 32 24.17 -17.81 18.94
CA ARG A 32 23.41 -16.90 18.12
C ARG A 32 23.07 -15.74 19.05
N ASN A 33 24.02 -14.82 19.18
CA ASN A 33 23.70 -13.41 19.15
C ASN A 33 23.10 -13.14 17.76
N ALA A 34 21.92 -13.72 17.51
CA ALA A 34 20.96 -13.07 16.66
C ALA A 34 20.62 -11.80 17.43
N LYS A 35 21.40 -10.74 17.21
CA LYS A 35 20.79 -9.43 17.11
C LYS A 35 19.57 -9.68 16.25
N ALA A 36 18.38 -9.51 16.82
CA ALA A 36 17.16 -9.50 16.04
C ALA A 36 17.39 -8.41 14.99
N VAL A 37 17.86 -8.82 13.81
CA VAL A 37 17.76 -8.01 12.61
C VAL A 37 16.26 -7.89 12.48
N SER A 38 15.74 -6.73 12.86
CA SER A 38 14.35 -6.37 12.62
C SER A 38 14.08 -6.72 11.17
N ARG A 39 13.41 -7.86 10.91
CA ARG A 39 12.99 -8.19 9.56
C ARG A 39 12.07 -7.04 9.18
N LYS A 40 12.40 -6.38 8.06
CA LYS A 40 11.49 -5.42 7.42
C LYS A 40 10.14 -6.09 7.25
N ALA A 41 9.08 -5.28 7.24
CA ALA A 41 7.74 -5.80 7.09
C ALA A 41 7.61 -6.62 5.78
N THR A 42 6.59 -7.48 5.69
CA THR A 42 6.37 -8.32 4.51
C THR A 42 6.00 -7.45 3.29
N ALA A 43 5.19 -6.41 3.53
CA ALA A 43 4.73 -5.51 2.50
C ALA A 43 5.12 -4.04 2.78
N PHE A 44 5.43 -3.31 1.71
CA PHE A 44 5.53 -1.86 1.70
C PHE A 44 4.26 -1.29 1.08
N ALA A 45 3.55 -0.44 1.83
CA ALA A 45 2.28 0.14 1.43
C ALA A 45 2.41 1.64 1.22
N LEU A 46 2.37 2.05 -0.05
CA LEU A 46 2.25 3.45 -0.44
C LEU A 46 0.77 3.81 -0.54
N ILE A 47 0.29 4.59 0.43
CA ILE A 47 -1.13 4.85 0.62
C ILE A 47 -1.41 6.33 0.72
N GLY A 48 -2.67 6.68 0.50
CA GLY A 48 -3.17 8.00 0.78
C GLY A 48 -2.94 9.00 -0.34
N ASP A 49 -3.96 9.81 -0.56
CA ASP A 49 -3.94 10.98 -1.42
C ASP A 49 -5.07 11.93 -0.97
N ARG A 50 -5.37 12.94 -1.79
CA ARG A 50 -6.40 13.94 -1.47
C ARG A 50 -7.83 13.37 -1.38
N TRP A 51 -8.10 12.24 -2.03
CA TRP A 51 -9.39 11.56 -2.07
C TRP A 51 -9.46 10.39 -1.10
N HIS A 52 -8.31 9.76 -0.82
CA HIS A 52 -8.20 8.57 0.01
C HIS A 52 -7.41 8.90 1.27
N ASN A 53 -8.13 9.07 2.39
CA ASN A 53 -7.50 9.34 3.67
C ASN A 53 -6.63 8.13 4.12
N SER A 54 -5.34 8.36 4.40
CA SER A 54 -4.40 7.32 4.77
C SER A 54 -4.76 6.59 6.07
N ASP A 55 -5.39 7.25 7.04
CA ASP A 55 -5.77 6.64 8.31
C ASP A 55 -6.91 5.64 8.14
N PHE A 56 -7.85 5.96 7.26
CA PHE A 56 -8.93 5.03 6.88
C PHE A 56 -8.35 3.78 6.20
N ILE A 57 -7.44 3.97 5.25
CA ILE A 57 -6.77 2.87 4.54
C ILE A 57 -5.96 2.01 5.50
N ARG A 58 -5.14 2.64 6.35
CA ARG A 58 -4.33 1.94 7.36
C ARG A 58 -5.20 1.12 8.29
N THR A 59 -6.29 1.70 8.81
CA THR A 59 -7.23 0.99 9.69
C THR A 59 -7.82 -0.25 9.00
N ALA A 60 -8.27 -0.09 7.75
CA ALA A 60 -8.85 -1.19 6.98
C ALA A 60 -7.82 -2.30 6.71
N LEU A 61 -6.64 -1.96 6.20
CA LEU A 61 -5.58 -2.92 5.89
C LEU A 61 -5.02 -3.59 7.15
N THR A 62 -4.93 -2.87 8.28
CA THR A 62 -4.58 -3.49 9.56
C THR A 62 -5.59 -4.58 9.92
N LYS A 63 -6.89 -4.27 9.88
CA LYS A 63 -7.92 -5.24 10.23
C LYS A 63 -7.92 -6.45 9.28
N THR A 64 -7.89 -6.23 7.97
CA THR A 64 -8.09 -7.30 6.99
C THR A 64 -6.83 -8.07 6.61
N LEU A 65 -5.66 -7.43 6.68
CA LEU A 65 -4.40 -8.07 6.28
C LEU A 65 -3.48 -8.31 7.47
N ILE A 66 -3.41 -7.44 8.48
CA ILE A 66 -2.47 -7.63 9.60
C ILE A 66 -3.07 -8.49 10.73
N GLU A 67 -4.36 -8.32 11.04
CA GLU A 67 -5.00 -9.08 12.13
C GLU A 67 -5.50 -10.45 11.68
N GLU A 68 -6.04 -10.54 10.46
CA GLU A 68 -6.59 -11.78 9.90
C GLU A 68 -5.53 -12.65 9.21
N THR A 69 -4.33 -12.12 8.95
CA THR A 69 -3.21 -12.85 8.34
C THR A 69 -1.90 -12.53 9.06
N ASP A 70 -0.83 -13.30 8.84
CA ASP A 70 0.48 -13.02 9.44
C ASP A 70 1.30 -11.95 8.66
N LEU A 71 0.64 -11.14 7.82
CA LEU A 71 1.31 -10.07 7.07
C LEU A 71 1.69 -8.90 7.98
N THR A 72 2.94 -8.49 7.87
CA THR A 72 3.42 -7.21 8.42
C THR A 72 3.48 -6.18 7.30
N ILE A 73 3.07 -4.94 7.58
CA ILE A 73 3.02 -3.86 6.57
C ILE A 73 3.68 -2.59 7.10
N ASP A 74 4.65 -2.06 6.35
CA ASP A 74 5.19 -0.71 6.55
C ASP A 74 4.42 0.26 5.65
N PHE A 75 3.79 1.28 6.25
CA PHE A 75 2.96 2.24 5.52
C PHE A 75 3.66 3.58 5.36
N THR A 76 3.52 4.19 4.19
CA THR A 76 3.98 5.56 3.94
C THR A 76 3.00 6.32 3.05
N ASN A 77 3.00 7.64 3.21
CA ASN A 77 2.32 8.58 2.32
C ASN A 77 3.33 9.29 1.39
N GLU A 78 4.63 9.13 1.65
CA GLU A 78 5.69 9.83 0.94
C GLU A 78 6.03 9.07 -0.33
N VAL A 79 5.80 9.72 -1.45
CA VAL A 79 5.91 9.10 -2.78
C VAL A 79 7.38 8.87 -3.15
N GLU A 80 8.27 9.64 -2.56
CA GLU A 80 9.73 9.61 -2.71
C GLU A 80 10.34 8.36 -2.07
N HIS A 81 9.66 7.73 -1.11
CA HIS A 81 10.11 6.49 -0.49
C HIS A 81 9.98 5.27 -1.42
N LEU A 82 9.20 5.37 -2.50
CA LEU A 82 9.16 4.30 -3.50
C LEU A 82 10.46 4.35 -4.31
N SER A 83 11.34 3.36 -4.12
CA SER A 83 12.60 3.21 -4.85
C SER A 83 12.97 1.74 -5.01
N ALA A 84 13.91 1.43 -5.90
CA ALA A 84 14.42 0.06 -6.08
C ALA A 84 15.02 -0.48 -4.76
N ASP A 85 15.91 0.29 -4.13
CA ASP A 85 16.56 -0.07 -2.86
C ASP A 85 15.56 -0.40 -1.75
N ILE A 86 14.45 0.35 -1.67
CA ILE A 86 13.41 0.06 -0.70
C ILE A 86 12.70 -1.23 -1.06
N LEU A 87 12.30 -1.42 -2.33
CA LEU A 87 11.56 -2.60 -2.78
C LEU A 87 12.35 -3.92 -2.66
N GLU A 88 13.69 -3.88 -2.69
CA GLU A 88 14.54 -5.07 -2.48
C GLU A 88 14.32 -5.75 -1.12
N ASP A 89 13.89 -4.98 -0.11
CA ASP A 89 13.66 -5.47 1.25
C ASP A 89 12.27 -6.09 1.46
N TYR A 90 11.34 -5.98 0.49
CA TYR A 90 9.94 -6.38 0.65
C TYR A 90 9.56 -7.52 -0.28
N GLN A 91 8.51 -8.27 0.10
CA GLN A 91 7.93 -9.31 -0.75
C GLN A 91 6.71 -8.80 -1.52
N MET A 92 6.08 -7.73 -1.03
CA MET A 92 4.87 -7.19 -1.62
C MET A 92 4.88 -5.66 -1.62
N LEU A 93 4.43 -5.07 -2.71
CA LEU A 93 4.13 -3.66 -2.85
C LEU A 93 2.60 -3.48 -2.87
N ILE A 94 2.07 -2.70 -1.94
CA ILE A 94 0.68 -2.24 -1.95
C ILE A 94 0.65 -0.78 -2.41
N ILE A 95 -0.19 -0.47 -3.39
CA ILE A 95 -0.47 0.92 -3.77
C ILE A 95 -1.97 1.19 -3.65
N TYR A 96 -2.31 2.10 -2.74
CA TYR A 96 -3.68 2.58 -2.57
C TYR A 96 -3.68 4.12 -2.55
N ARG A 97 -3.52 4.68 -3.75
CA ARG A 97 -3.59 6.12 -4.00
C ARG A 97 -3.66 6.44 -5.49
N ASP A 98 -3.92 7.70 -5.85
CA ASP A 98 -3.98 8.17 -7.24
C ASP A 98 -2.58 8.36 -7.84
N GLY A 99 -2.57 8.65 -9.14
CA GLY A 99 -1.37 8.98 -9.90
C GLY A 99 -0.93 10.44 -9.80
N MET A 100 -1.52 11.26 -8.93
CA MET A 100 -1.31 12.71 -8.91
C MET A 100 -0.86 13.24 -7.54
N ILE A 101 -0.13 14.35 -7.57
CA ILE A 101 0.13 15.19 -6.41
C ILE A 101 -0.22 16.63 -6.78
N PHE A 102 -0.46 17.44 -5.77
CA PHE A 102 -0.86 18.84 -5.92
C PHE A 102 0.05 19.69 -5.04
N PRO A 103 1.30 19.95 -5.47
CA PRO A 103 2.31 20.61 -4.62
C PRO A 103 1.90 22.01 -4.19
N GLY A 104 1.13 22.70 -5.04
CA GLY A 104 0.60 24.02 -4.72
C GLY A 104 -0.52 23.98 -3.67
N GLY A 105 -1.14 22.84 -3.39
CA GLY A 105 -2.44 22.74 -2.72
C GLY A 105 -3.58 22.62 -3.74
N TYR A 106 -4.82 22.54 -3.26
CA TYR A 106 -5.98 22.31 -4.13
C TYR A 106 -7.19 23.17 -3.75
N ASP A 107 -7.77 23.84 -4.75
CA ASP A 107 -8.92 24.76 -4.58
C ASP A 107 -10.21 24.24 -5.24
N ILE A 108 -10.09 23.20 -6.08
CA ILE A 108 -11.09 22.83 -7.08
C ILE A 108 -11.57 21.38 -6.95
N PRO A 109 -12.87 21.11 -7.21
CA PRO A 109 -13.39 19.79 -7.52
C PRO A 109 -13.26 19.53 -9.04
N PHE A 110 -12.38 18.61 -9.43
CA PHE A 110 -12.30 17.90 -10.72
C PHE A 110 -11.87 18.62 -12.02
N SER A 111 -10.80 18.09 -12.65
CA SER A 111 -10.75 17.77 -14.08
C SER A 111 -9.67 16.71 -14.33
N ILE A 112 -10.07 15.48 -14.68
CA ILE A 112 -9.15 14.38 -14.99
C ILE A 112 -9.23 14.06 -16.48
N TYR A 113 -8.09 14.20 -17.15
CA TYR A 113 -7.78 13.88 -18.54
C TYR A 113 -8.18 14.91 -19.60
N ASP A 114 -7.15 15.54 -20.20
CA ASP A 114 -7.21 16.35 -21.41
C ASP A 114 -6.23 15.73 -22.43
N PRO A 115 -6.73 15.04 -23.47
CA PRO A 115 -5.88 14.36 -24.45
C PRO A 115 -5.07 15.34 -25.31
N GLU A 116 -5.50 16.60 -25.47
CA GLU A 116 -4.76 17.62 -26.23
C GLU A 116 -3.55 18.14 -25.44
N LYS A 117 -3.59 18.08 -24.11
CA LYS A 117 -2.49 18.54 -23.24
C LYS A 117 -1.52 17.45 -22.80
N THR A 118 -1.94 16.18 -22.84
CA THR A 118 -1.17 15.10 -22.21
C THR A 118 -0.38 14.25 -23.19
N GLU A 119 -0.56 14.42 -24.52
CA GLU A 119 0.12 13.68 -25.61
C GLU A 119 0.10 12.14 -25.47
N ILE A 120 -0.69 11.59 -24.53
CA ILE A 120 -0.81 10.18 -24.25
C ILE A 120 -2.04 9.66 -24.99
N THR A 121 -1.82 8.87 -26.05
CA THR A 121 -2.87 8.20 -26.81
C THR A 121 -3.07 6.76 -26.34
N CYS A 122 -4.32 6.34 -26.16
CA CYS A 122 -4.69 4.94 -25.95
C CYS A 122 -5.19 4.30 -27.25
N ASP A 123 -4.89 3.01 -27.45
CA ASP A 123 -5.47 2.16 -28.48
C ASP A 123 -6.20 0.99 -27.80
N PRO A 124 -7.54 0.85 -27.93
CA PRO A 124 -8.43 1.70 -28.73
C PRO A 124 -8.58 3.13 -28.18
N PRO A 125 -8.92 4.10 -29.03
CA PRO A 125 -9.07 5.50 -28.64
C PRO A 125 -10.16 5.67 -27.57
N TRP A 126 -9.87 6.53 -26.60
CA TRP A 126 -10.77 6.86 -25.51
C TRP A 126 -12.12 7.42 -26.03
N PRO A 127 -13.29 6.90 -25.62
CA PRO A 127 -14.59 7.25 -26.20
C PRO A 127 -15.18 8.61 -25.76
N GLY A 128 -14.45 9.41 -24.98
CA GLY A 128 -14.89 10.71 -24.45
C GLY A 128 -15.75 10.59 -23.17
N PHE A 129 -15.66 11.55 -22.26
CA PHE A 129 -16.62 11.66 -21.14
C PHE A 129 -17.92 12.27 -21.66
N GLY A 130 -18.86 11.41 -22.08
CA GLY A 130 -20.24 11.81 -22.36
C GLY A 130 -21.03 12.00 -21.07
N GLY A 131 -20.77 13.07 -20.30
CA GLY A 131 -21.58 13.40 -19.13
C GLY A 131 -20.87 14.32 -18.14
N ASN A 132 -21.57 15.37 -17.72
CA ASN A 132 -21.11 16.34 -16.73
C ASN A 132 -20.85 15.62 -15.38
N PRO A 133 -19.61 15.54 -14.86
CA PRO A 133 -19.32 14.81 -13.65
C PRO A 133 -19.97 15.51 -12.46
N GLY A 134 -20.92 14.84 -11.82
CA GLY A 134 -21.68 15.37 -10.70
C GLY A 134 -20.77 15.82 -9.55
N MET A 135 -20.78 17.13 -9.27
CA MET A 135 -20.12 17.73 -8.11
C MET A 135 -20.82 17.29 -6.81
N TRP A 136 -20.09 16.61 -5.91
CA TRP A 136 -20.58 16.30 -4.55
C TRP A 136 -20.26 17.39 -3.50
N MET A 137 -19.63 18.49 -3.91
CA MET A 137 -19.51 19.68 -3.07
C MET A 137 -20.54 20.72 -3.50
N SER A 138 -21.36 21.16 -2.54
CA SER A 138 -22.31 22.25 -2.75
C SER A 138 -21.59 23.51 -3.26
N PRO A 139 -22.18 24.28 -4.20
CA PRO A 139 -21.60 25.53 -4.65
C PRO A 139 -21.29 26.47 -3.47
N ARG A 140 -20.17 27.19 -3.58
CA ARG A 140 -19.78 28.27 -2.66
C ARG A 140 -20.96 29.23 -2.44
N LYS A 141 -21.24 29.63 -1.20
CA LYS A 141 -22.26 30.67 -0.96
C LYS A 141 -21.66 32.04 -1.24
N ALA A 142 -22.47 32.96 -1.77
CA ALA A 142 -22.02 34.33 -1.97
C ALA A 142 -21.68 34.96 -0.60
N GLY A 143 -20.41 35.38 -0.42
CA GLY A 143 -19.93 36.01 0.81
C GLY A 143 -18.79 35.29 1.53
N ASP A 144 -18.47 34.05 1.17
CA ASP A 144 -17.32 33.34 1.75
C ASP A 144 -16.00 33.96 1.25
N PRO A 145 -14.98 34.15 2.11
CA PRO A 145 -13.67 34.62 1.67
C PRO A 145 -13.11 33.68 0.59
N PRO A 146 -12.41 34.21 -0.43
CA PRO A 146 -11.81 33.36 -1.43
C PRO A 146 -10.83 32.41 -0.73
N PHE A 147 -10.93 31.11 -1.03
CA PHE A 147 -9.83 30.19 -0.70
C PHE A 147 -8.55 30.78 -1.30
N PRO A 148 -7.41 30.73 -0.57
CA PRO A 148 -6.11 31.04 -1.16
C PRO A 148 -6.01 30.30 -2.49
N ARG A 149 -5.71 31.02 -3.58
CA ARG A 149 -5.56 30.36 -4.88
C ARG A 149 -4.27 29.59 -4.85
N PHE A 150 -4.35 28.27 -4.77
CA PHE A 150 -3.22 27.40 -4.92
C PHE A 150 -3.04 27.08 -6.41
N ASP A 151 -1.79 27.03 -6.88
CA ASP A 151 -1.49 26.46 -8.18
C ASP A 151 -1.89 24.98 -8.14
N SER A 152 -3.11 24.71 -8.57
CA SER A 152 -3.79 23.42 -8.47
C SER A 152 -3.42 22.48 -9.60
N SER A 153 -2.33 22.78 -10.33
CA SER A 153 -1.84 21.97 -11.43
C SER A 153 -1.50 20.56 -10.92
N PRO A 154 -2.26 19.53 -11.33
CA PRO A 154 -1.95 18.16 -10.96
C PRO A 154 -0.60 17.77 -11.57
N GLN A 155 0.26 17.16 -10.78
CA GLN A 155 1.53 16.63 -11.25
C GLN A 155 1.54 15.12 -11.09
N ALA A 156 1.94 14.42 -12.14
CA ALA A 156 2.22 13.00 -12.04
C ALA A 156 3.43 12.80 -11.12
N TRP A 157 3.26 12.03 -10.05
CA TRP A 157 4.31 11.86 -9.06
C TRP A 157 5.29 10.73 -9.40
N MET A 158 4.82 9.68 -10.08
CA MET A 158 5.65 8.49 -10.33
C MET A 158 6.64 8.78 -11.45
N THR A 159 7.91 8.90 -11.08
CA THR A 159 9.01 9.08 -12.02
C THR A 159 9.24 7.84 -12.88
N GLU A 160 9.96 7.98 -14.00
CA GLU A 160 10.34 6.83 -14.83
C GLU A 160 11.17 5.80 -14.05
N ALA A 161 12.09 6.26 -13.20
CA ALA A 161 12.91 5.39 -12.36
C ALA A 161 12.06 4.56 -11.39
N GLN A 162 11.04 5.16 -10.79
CA GLN A 162 10.10 4.48 -9.91
C GLN A 162 9.24 3.46 -10.66
N GLY A 163 8.71 3.83 -11.82
CA GLY A 163 7.95 2.90 -12.67
C GLY A 163 8.78 1.69 -13.08
N LYS A 164 10.03 1.91 -13.46
CA LYS A 164 10.99 0.85 -13.77
C LYS A 164 11.28 -0.04 -12.54
N ALA A 165 11.48 0.57 -11.37
CA ALA A 165 11.70 -0.18 -10.12
C ALA A 165 10.51 -1.10 -9.79
N VAL A 166 9.27 -0.61 -9.92
CA VAL A 166 8.06 -1.44 -9.73
C VAL A 166 8.03 -2.60 -10.72
N LYS A 167 8.36 -2.33 -11.99
CA LYS A 167 8.37 -3.34 -13.04
C LYS A 167 9.42 -4.42 -12.82
N GLU A 168 10.63 -4.03 -12.43
CA GLU A 168 11.71 -4.98 -12.11
C GLU A 168 11.36 -5.78 -10.85
N PHE A 169 10.82 -5.14 -9.81
CA PHE A 169 10.33 -5.81 -8.61
C PHE A 169 9.32 -6.92 -8.93
N VAL A 170 8.29 -6.62 -9.74
CA VAL A 170 7.29 -7.63 -10.14
C VAL A 170 7.88 -8.73 -11.00
N ARG A 171 8.74 -8.38 -11.98
CA ARG A 171 9.42 -9.37 -12.83
C ARG A 171 10.34 -10.31 -12.04
N ASN A 172 10.87 -9.84 -10.92
CA ASN A 172 11.70 -10.62 -10.02
C ASN A 172 10.89 -11.43 -8.98
N GLY A 173 9.57 -11.47 -9.11
CA GLY A 173 8.68 -12.27 -8.26
C GLY A 173 8.08 -11.52 -7.07
N GLY A 174 8.29 -10.21 -6.98
CA GLY A 174 7.61 -9.37 -6.00
C GLY A 174 6.10 -9.28 -6.27
N GLY A 175 5.29 -9.40 -5.23
CA GLY A 175 3.84 -9.26 -5.34
C GLY A 175 3.41 -7.81 -5.49
N LEU A 176 2.57 -7.49 -6.47
CA LEU A 176 1.96 -6.17 -6.60
C LEU A 176 0.47 -6.24 -6.31
N TYR A 177 0.01 -5.46 -5.32
CA TYR A 177 -1.40 -5.39 -4.96
C TYR A 177 -1.90 -3.94 -5.01
N ILE A 178 -2.77 -3.65 -5.97
CA ILE A 178 -3.17 -2.29 -6.32
C ILE A 178 -4.67 -2.09 -6.10
N TYR A 179 -5.02 -0.91 -5.60
CA TYR A 179 -6.40 -0.56 -5.29
C TYR A 179 -6.90 0.59 -6.17
N HIS A 180 -8.09 0.41 -6.72
CA HIS A 180 -8.93 1.50 -7.21
C HIS A 180 -8.22 2.46 -8.19
N ASN A 181 -7.90 3.67 -7.72
CA ASN A 181 -7.35 4.77 -8.48
C ASN A 181 -5.83 4.66 -8.72
N SER A 182 -5.15 3.66 -8.15
CA SER A 182 -3.75 3.36 -8.50
C SER A 182 -3.59 3.09 -10.00
N THR A 183 -4.65 2.62 -10.66
CA THR A 183 -4.69 2.51 -12.12
C THR A 183 -4.48 3.85 -12.85
N HIS A 184 -4.74 5.00 -12.24
CA HIS A 184 -4.49 6.32 -12.83
C HIS A 184 -2.99 6.59 -13.07
N ILE A 185 -2.10 5.98 -12.28
CA ILE A 185 -0.64 6.07 -12.48
C ILE A 185 -0.25 5.57 -13.89
N SER A 186 -0.97 4.56 -14.40
CA SER A 186 -0.71 4.01 -15.72
C SER A 186 -0.85 5.03 -16.84
N CYS A 187 -1.70 6.06 -16.68
CA CYS A 187 -1.89 7.11 -17.68
C CYS A 187 -0.58 7.84 -17.96
N THR A 188 0.28 8.03 -16.96
CA THR A 188 1.49 8.83 -17.06
C THR A 188 2.79 8.04 -16.95
N ASN A 189 2.73 6.75 -16.57
CA ASN A 189 3.92 5.89 -16.43
C ASN A 189 3.80 4.61 -17.26
N LYS A 190 4.64 4.49 -18.29
CA LYS A 190 4.63 3.37 -19.25
C LYS A 190 5.02 2.02 -18.63
N ASP A 191 5.98 2.01 -17.70
CA ASP A 191 6.45 0.77 -17.08
C ASP A 191 5.44 0.25 -16.06
N TYR A 192 4.80 1.15 -15.30
CA TYR A 192 3.68 0.78 -14.45
C TYR A 192 2.50 0.24 -15.27
N ARG A 193 2.18 0.88 -16.40
CA ARG A 193 1.12 0.43 -17.33
C ARG A 193 1.40 -0.98 -17.87
N ASP A 194 2.64 -1.26 -18.26
CA ASP A 194 3.07 -2.59 -18.72
C ASP A 194 2.85 -3.66 -17.65
N VAL A 195 3.14 -3.35 -16.38
CA VAL A 195 2.96 -4.29 -15.26
C VAL A 195 1.50 -4.59 -14.99
N ILE A 196 0.65 -3.55 -14.93
CA ILE A 196 -0.76 -3.74 -14.54
C ILE A 196 -1.64 -4.19 -15.72
N GLY A 197 -1.15 -4.09 -16.96
CA GLY A 197 -1.84 -4.51 -18.17
C GLY A 197 -3.12 -3.71 -18.48
N ALA A 198 -3.30 -2.55 -17.85
CA ALA A 198 -4.51 -1.75 -17.94
C ALA A 198 -4.18 -0.26 -17.93
N VAL A 199 -5.11 0.53 -18.45
CA VAL A 199 -5.09 1.99 -18.38
C VAL A 199 -6.39 2.48 -17.78
N TYR A 200 -6.30 3.41 -16.82
CA TYR A 200 -7.50 4.01 -16.29
C TYR A 200 -8.23 4.73 -17.41
N THR A 201 -9.44 4.24 -17.69
CA THR A 201 -10.35 4.98 -18.55
C THR A 201 -11.16 5.91 -17.66
N GLY A 202 -12.43 5.69 -17.38
CA GLY A 202 -13.19 6.56 -16.48
C GLY A 202 -13.74 5.81 -15.28
N HIS A 203 -14.68 6.45 -14.59
CA HIS A 203 -15.60 5.76 -13.71
C HIS A 203 -17.04 6.25 -13.95
N PRO A 204 -18.04 5.38 -13.80
CA PRO A 204 -19.43 5.81 -13.72
C PRO A 204 -19.71 6.51 -12.38
N PRO A 205 -20.86 7.20 -12.19
CA PRO A 205 -21.22 7.75 -10.89
C PRO A 205 -21.19 6.69 -9.77
N LEU A 206 -20.85 7.11 -8.54
CA LEU A 206 -20.84 6.22 -7.38
C LEU A 206 -22.24 5.63 -7.16
N ARG A 207 -22.32 4.30 -7.23
CA ARG A 207 -23.56 3.55 -7.01
C ARG A 207 -23.22 2.10 -6.65
N PRO A 208 -24.10 1.39 -5.94
CA PRO A 208 -24.00 -0.05 -5.81
C PRO A 208 -24.00 -0.74 -7.18
N TYR A 209 -23.24 -1.81 -7.32
CA TYR A 209 -23.18 -2.64 -8.51
C TYR A 209 -23.13 -4.12 -8.12
N LYS A 210 -23.56 -5.00 -9.03
CA LYS A 210 -23.44 -6.45 -8.86
C LYS A 210 -22.13 -6.92 -9.50
N VAL A 211 -21.48 -7.87 -8.85
CA VAL A 211 -20.26 -8.52 -9.35
C VAL A 211 -20.59 -9.96 -9.71
N HIS A 212 -20.06 -10.43 -10.84
CA HIS A 212 -20.16 -11.82 -11.27
C HIS A 212 -18.78 -12.46 -11.22
N ILE A 213 -18.65 -13.57 -10.49
CA ILE A 213 -17.41 -14.35 -10.43
C ILE A 213 -17.25 -15.11 -11.75
N VAL A 214 -16.17 -14.83 -12.48
CA VAL A 214 -15.89 -15.44 -13.80
C VAL A 214 -15.09 -16.73 -13.70
N ASP A 215 -14.25 -16.86 -12.67
CA ASP A 215 -13.50 -18.07 -12.36
C ASP A 215 -13.77 -18.42 -10.90
N ARG A 216 -14.40 -19.57 -10.64
CA ARG A 216 -14.75 -20.05 -9.30
C ARG A 216 -13.72 -21.01 -8.72
N GLU A 217 -12.81 -21.52 -9.54
CA GLU A 217 -11.75 -22.43 -9.14
C GLU A 217 -10.51 -21.67 -8.66
N HIS A 218 -10.37 -20.40 -9.06
CA HIS A 218 -9.27 -19.55 -8.61
C HIS A 218 -9.23 -19.42 -7.07
N PRO A 219 -8.06 -19.52 -6.41
CA PRO A 219 -7.95 -19.50 -4.94
C PRO A 219 -8.58 -18.26 -4.27
N ILE A 220 -8.55 -17.10 -4.92
CA ILE A 220 -9.14 -15.84 -4.40
C ILE A 220 -10.67 -15.88 -4.36
N THR A 221 -11.31 -16.54 -5.32
CA THR A 221 -12.77 -16.55 -5.50
C THR A 221 -13.42 -17.86 -5.05
N SER A 222 -12.60 -18.87 -4.75
CA SER A 222 -13.06 -20.14 -4.20
C SER A 222 -13.79 -19.94 -2.88
N GLY A 223 -14.98 -20.54 -2.76
CA GLY A 223 -15.83 -20.41 -1.58
C GLY A 223 -16.57 -19.08 -1.43
N VAL A 224 -16.30 -18.07 -2.27
CA VAL A 224 -17.02 -16.78 -2.23
C VAL A 224 -18.47 -16.96 -2.69
N LYS A 225 -19.40 -16.62 -1.80
CA LYS A 225 -20.83 -16.56 -2.09
C LYS A 225 -21.20 -15.13 -2.47
N VAL A 226 -21.68 -14.95 -3.69
CA VAL A 226 -22.29 -13.70 -4.15
C VAL A 226 -23.79 -13.93 -4.24
N ASP A 227 -24.57 -13.16 -3.48
CA ASP A 227 -26.03 -13.15 -3.59
C ASP A 227 -26.41 -12.57 -4.96
N ILE A 228 -27.04 -13.39 -5.80
CA ILE A 228 -27.42 -13.05 -7.18
C ILE A 228 -28.70 -12.21 -7.18
#